data_AF-A0A9E5NE82-F1
#
_entry.id   AF-A0A9E5NE82-F1
#
_cell.length_a   1.000
_cell.length_b   1.000
_cell.length_c   1.000
_cell.angle_alpha   90.00
_cell.angle_beta   90.00
_cell.angle_gamma   90.00
#
_symmetry.space_group_name_H-M   'P 1'
#
loop_
_entity.id
_entity.type
_entity.pdbx_description
1 polymer ?
#
loop_
_entity_poly.entity_id
_entity_poly.type
_entity_poly.pdbx_seq_one_letter_code
_entity_poly.pdbx_strand_id
1 'polypeptide(L)'
;RGATRVNELIGDEIAQATVLDVAQRQAVVELLEEQGVDAFVSAVPYFHNLELTRAAIQARVGMTDLGGNSDVVLAQLEHSEKAVEAGISVVP
;
A
#
# COMPACT_ATOMS: atom_id res chain seq x y z
N ARG A 1 8.91 11.79 -12.95
CA ARG A 1 10.37 11.76 -12.70
C ARG A 1 10.83 10.38 -12.22
N GLY A 2 10.24 9.81 -11.16
CA GLY A 2 10.59 8.45 -10.69
C GLY A 2 10.36 7.34 -11.74
N ALA A 3 9.12 7.16 -12.21
CA ALA A 3 8.78 6.14 -13.21
C ALA A 3 9.61 6.26 -14.50
N THR A 4 9.79 7.49 -15.02
CA THR A 4 10.66 7.75 -16.19
C THR A 4 12.07 7.19 -15.97
N ARG A 5 12.67 7.44 -14.80
CA ARG A 5 14.02 6.95 -14.50
C ARG A 5 14.07 5.43 -14.37
N VAL A 6 13.03 4.81 -13.82
CA VAL A 6 12.92 3.34 -13.75
C VAL A 6 12.86 2.75 -15.16
N ASN A 7 12.00 3.30 -16.03
CA ASN A 7 11.86 2.83 -17.42
C ASN A 7 13.15 3.00 -18.21
N GLU A 8 13.88 4.11 -18.05
CA GLU A 8 15.20 4.31 -18.67
C GLU A 8 16.24 3.26 -18.22
N LEU A 9 16.25 2.91 -16.93
CA LEU A 9 17.20 1.93 -16.37
C LEU A 9 16.89 0.50 -16.82
N ILE A 10 15.61 0.18 -16.99
CA ILE A 10 15.14 -1.15 -17.39
C ILE A 10 15.15 -1.31 -18.92
N GLY A 11 15.03 -0.21 -19.66
CA GLY A 11 14.93 -0.20 -21.12
C GLY A 11 13.53 -0.59 -21.64
N ASP A 12 12.50 -0.44 -20.82
CA ASP A 12 11.12 -0.80 -21.12
C ASP A 12 10.12 0.14 -20.41
N GLU A 13 8.91 0.30 -20.94
CA GLU A 13 7.86 1.19 -20.43
C GLU A 13 6.91 0.48 -19.45
N ILE A 14 7.46 -0.03 -18.35
CA ILE A 14 6.71 -0.84 -17.38
C ILE A 14 6.24 -0.09 -16.13
N ALA A 15 6.88 1.02 -15.78
CA ALA A 15 6.53 1.85 -14.63
C ALA A 15 5.67 3.04 -15.05
N GLN A 16 4.58 3.25 -14.31
CA GLN A 16 3.71 4.42 -14.44
C GLN A 16 3.76 5.24 -13.15
N ALA A 17 3.37 6.51 -13.22
CA ALA A 17 3.35 7.40 -12.06
C ALA A 17 1.98 8.05 -11.90
N THR A 18 1.49 8.06 -10.67
CA THR A 18 0.27 8.74 -10.24
C THR A 18 0.57 9.62 -9.03
N VAL A 19 -0.14 10.74 -8.92
CA VAL A 19 -0.14 11.60 -7.73
C VAL A 19 -1.30 11.15 -6.84
N LEU A 20 -1.01 10.86 -5.58
CA LEU A 20 -1.98 10.40 -4.60
C LEU A 20 -1.68 11.01 -3.23
N ASP A 21 -2.71 11.49 -2.55
CA ASP A 21 -2.64 11.87 -1.14
C ASP A 21 -3.06 10.68 -0.27
N VAL A 22 -2.09 10.06 0.39
CA VAL A 22 -2.31 8.87 1.24
C VAL A 22 -3.12 9.16 2.50
N ALA A 23 -3.32 10.43 2.88
CA ALA A 23 -4.23 10.78 3.97
C ALA A 23 -5.71 10.58 3.57
N GLN A 24 -6.00 10.51 2.27
CA GLN A 24 -7.34 10.27 1.75
C GLN A 24 -7.54 8.78 1.47
N ARG A 25 -7.83 8.00 2.52
CA ARG A 25 -7.99 6.54 2.46
C ARG A 25 -8.82 6.03 1.28
N GLN A 26 -9.93 6.70 0.97
CA GLN A 26 -10.82 6.27 -0.12
C GLN A 26 -10.19 6.46 -1.51
N ALA A 27 -9.40 7.53 -1.70
CA ALA A 27 -8.65 7.72 -2.94
C ALA A 27 -7.57 6.64 -3.13
N VAL A 28 -6.99 6.14 -2.03
CA VAL A 28 -6.05 5.00 -2.08
C VAL A 28 -6.78 3.74 -2.55
N VAL A 29 -7.94 3.43 -1.96
CA VAL A 29 -8.75 2.25 -2.35
C VAL A 29 -9.13 2.31 -3.82
N GLU A 30 -9.67 3.45 -4.27
CA GLU A 30 -10.08 3.66 -5.67
C GLU A 30 -8.91 3.43 -6.62
N LEU A 31 -7.74 4.01 -6.32
CA LEU A 31 -6.56 3.79 -7.16
C LEU A 31 -6.13 2.32 -7.21
N LEU A 32 -6.11 1.62 -6.07
CA LEU A 32 -5.70 0.21 -6.00
C LEU A 32 -6.63 -0.68 -6.84
N GLU A 33 -7.94 -0.43 -6.76
CA GLU A 33 -8.97 -1.17 -7.51
C GLU A 33 -8.92 -0.84 -9.01
N GLU A 34 -8.88 0.44 -9.38
CA GLU A 34 -8.87 0.89 -10.78
C GLU A 34 -7.62 0.43 -11.53
N GLN A 35 -6.47 0.39 -10.86
CA GLN A 35 -5.20 -0.04 -11.46
C GLN A 35 -4.99 -1.56 -11.36
N GLY A 36 -5.90 -2.31 -10.72
CA GLY A 36 -5.79 -3.76 -10.57
C GLY A 36 -4.52 -4.18 -9.82
N VAL A 37 -4.19 -3.48 -8.73
CA VAL A 37 -2.96 -3.72 -7.96
C VAL A 37 -3.10 -4.99 -7.12
N ASP A 38 -2.16 -5.94 -7.25
CA ASP A 38 -2.15 -7.15 -6.42
C ASP A 38 -1.55 -6.90 -5.02
N ALA A 39 -0.52 -6.06 -4.93
CA ALA A 39 0.12 -5.67 -3.69
C ALA A 39 0.87 -4.33 -3.80
N PHE A 40 1.08 -3.64 -2.68
CA PHE A 40 1.87 -2.42 -2.62
C PHE A 40 2.83 -2.35 -1.42
N VAL A 41 3.84 -1.48 -1.54
CA VAL A 41 4.79 -1.16 -0.47
C VAL A 41 4.52 0.27 0.03
N SER A 42 4.23 0.43 1.33
CA SER A 42 4.17 1.75 1.96
C SER A 42 5.57 2.24 2.30
N ALA A 43 6.04 3.23 1.54
CA ALA A 43 7.31 3.95 1.79
C ALA A 43 7.07 5.40 2.25
N VAL A 44 5.91 5.67 2.84
CA VAL A 44 5.54 6.98 3.41
C VAL A 44 5.84 7.01 4.92
N PRO A 45 5.72 8.16 5.61
CA PRO A 45 5.89 8.20 7.06
C PRO A 45 4.94 7.22 7.79
N TYR A 46 5.47 6.52 8.80
CA TYR A 46 4.82 5.37 9.45
C TYR A 46 3.41 5.66 10.02
N PHE A 47 3.11 6.91 10.36
CA PHE A 47 1.80 7.28 10.90
C PHE A 47 0.64 7.12 9.90
N HIS A 48 0.94 6.92 8.61
CA HIS A 48 -0.07 6.56 7.61
C HIS A 48 -0.35 5.06 7.53
N ASN A 49 0.54 4.20 8.03
CA ASN A 49 0.49 2.76 7.73
C ASN A 49 -0.79 2.11 8.24
N LEU A 50 -1.32 2.51 9.40
CA LEU A 50 -2.58 1.94 9.90
C LEU A 50 -3.78 2.22 8.97
N GLU A 51 -3.89 3.43 8.43
CA GLU A 51 -4.95 3.75 7.47
C GLU A 51 -4.72 3.07 6.12
N LEU A 52 -3.46 2.88 5.72
CA LEU A 52 -3.10 2.10 4.54
C LEU A 52 -3.40 0.61 4.71
N THR A 53 -3.23 0.02 5.91
CA THR A 53 -3.67 -1.34 6.22
C THR A 53 -5.18 -1.48 6.03
N ARG A 54 -5.95 -0.49 6.49
CA ARG A 54 -7.40 -0.48 6.33
C ARG A 54 -7.80 -0.33 4.86
N ALA A 55 -7.09 0.47 4.08
CA ALA A 55 -7.28 0.58 2.63
C ALA A 55 -6.97 -0.76 1.93
N ALA A 56 -5.84 -1.39 2.26
CA ALA A 56 -5.41 -2.68 1.72
C ALA A 56 -6.48 -3.77 1.93
N ILE A 57 -7.00 -3.87 3.16
CA ILE A 57 -8.08 -4.82 3.50
C ILE A 57 -9.36 -4.52 2.72
N GLN A 58 -9.76 -3.24 2.62
CA GLN A 58 -10.96 -2.86 1.87
C GLN A 58 -10.85 -3.21 0.39
N ALA A 59 -9.70 -2.89 -0.24
CA ALA A 59 -9.43 -3.16 -1.63
C ALA A 59 -9.09 -4.64 -1.92
N ARG A 60 -8.90 -5.46 -0.88
CA ARG A 60 -8.36 -6.84 -0.96
C ARG A 60 -7.01 -6.90 -1.71
N VAL A 61 -6.11 -5.99 -1.36
CA VAL A 61 -4.76 -5.87 -1.93
C VAL A 61 -3.71 -6.13 -0.86
N GLY A 62 -2.67 -6.90 -1.17
CA GLY A 62 -1.57 -7.17 -0.24
C GLY A 62 -0.79 -5.91 0.13
N MET A 63 -0.28 -5.83 1.36
CA MET A 63 0.49 -4.67 1.80
C MET A 63 1.74 -5.09 2.55
N THR A 64 2.83 -4.37 2.33
CA THR A 64 3.98 -4.37 3.23
C THR A 64 4.46 -2.94 3.47
N ASP A 65 5.10 -2.69 4.61
CA ASP A 65 5.71 -1.40 4.89
C ASP A 65 7.19 -1.57 5.33
N LEU A 66 7.86 -0.45 5.61
CA LEU A 66 9.29 -0.43 5.96
C LEU A 66 9.55 -0.47 7.49
N GLY A 67 8.51 -0.74 8.28
CA GLY A 67 8.52 -0.74 9.73
C GLY A 67 8.76 0.64 10.35
N GLY A 68 9.24 0.65 11.59
CA GLY A 68 9.79 1.85 12.23
C GLY A 68 9.02 2.38 13.45
N ASN A 69 7.85 1.83 13.78
CA ASN A 69 7.13 2.18 15.01
C ASN A 69 6.33 1.00 15.58
N SER A 70 6.69 0.54 16.78
CA SER A 70 6.07 -0.64 17.42
C SER A 70 4.59 -0.46 17.76
N ASP A 71 4.16 0.74 18.17
CA ASP A 71 2.74 0.98 18.49
C ASP A 71 1.87 0.89 17.24
N VAL A 72 2.37 1.43 16.11
CA VAL A 72 1.69 1.29 14.82
C VAL A 72 1.69 -0.17 14.35
N VAL A 73 2.81 -0.90 14.49
CA VAL A 73 2.86 -2.34 14.17
C VAL A 73 1.81 -3.12 14.97
N LEU A 74 1.71 -2.89 16.29
CA LEU A 74 0.71 -3.53 17.13
C LEU A 74 -0.72 -3.20 16.67
N ALA A 75 -1.01 -1.94 16.37
CA ALA A 75 -2.30 -1.53 15.83
C ALA A 75 -2.61 -2.16 14.46
N GLN A 76 -1.62 -2.34 13.59
CA GLN A 76 -1.79 -3.06 12.32
C GLN A 76 -2.11 -4.54 12.55
N LEU A 77 -1.44 -5.19 13.52
CA LEU A 77 -1.65 -6.60 13.84
C LEU A 77 -3.06 -6.89 14.41
N GLU A 78 -3.71 -5.91 15.04
CA GLU A 78 -5.13 -6.02 15.46
C GLU A 78 -6.09 -6.26 14.28
N HIS A 79 -5.67 -5.96 13.04
CA HIS A 79 -6.44 -6.20 11.83
C HIS A 79 -6.20 -7.57 11.17
N SER A 80 -5.43 -8.47 11.80
CA SER A 80 -5.05 -9.77 11.22
C SER A 80 -6.24 -10.62 10.76
N GLU A 81 -7.29 -10.74 11.57
CA GLU A 81 -8.49 -11.52 11.20
C GLU A 81 -9.16 -10.96 9.95
N LYS A 82 -9.27 -9.62 9.84
CA LYS A 82 -9.86 -8.96 8.67
C LYS A 82 -9.01 -9.15 7.41
N ALA A 83 -7.68 -9.16 7.54
CA ALA A 83 -6.79 -9.45 6.41
C ALA A 83 -6.95 -10.89 5.92
N VAL A 84 -7.09 -11.86 6.84
CA VAL A 84 -7.38 -13.26 6.51
C VAL A 84 -8.74 -13.39 5.81
N GLU A 85 -9.78 -12.74 6.32
CA GLU A 85 -11.11 -12.72 5.69
C GLU A 85 -11.11 -12.08 4.29
N ALA A 86 -10.27 -11.05 4.09
CA ALA A 86 -10.06 -10.40 2.81
C ALA A 86 -9.19 -11.23 1.84
N GLY A 87 -8.55 -12.31 2.32
CA GLY A 87 -7.69 -13.19 1.50
C GLY A 87 -6.33 -12.58 1.18
N ILE A 88 -5.83 -11.66 2.00
CA ILE A 88 -4.56 -10.95 1.77
C ILE A 88 -3.58 -11.09 2.93
N SER A 89 -2.32 -10.74 2.66
CA SER A 89 -1.27 -10.58 3.68
C SER A 89 -0.95 -9.10 3.88
N VAL A 90 -0.79 -8.72 5.15
CA VAL A 90 -0.24 -7.43 5.56
C VAL A 90 1.02 -7.69 6.38
N VAL A 91 2.16 -7.13 5.97
CA VAL A 91 3.47 -7.29 6.62
C VAL A 91 3.98 -5.93 7.11
N PRO A 92 3.75 -5.59 8.38
CA PRO A 92 4.18 -4.34 9.01
C PRO A 92 5.63 -4.37 9.52
#